data_AF-A0A353CBR1-F1
#
_entry.id   AF-A0A353CBR1-F1
#
_cell.length_a   1.000
_cell.length_b   1.000
_cell.length_c   1.000
_cell.angle_alpha   90.00
_cell.angle_beta   90.00
_cell.angle_gamma   90.00
#
_symmetry.space_group_name_H-M   'P 1'
#
loop_
_entity.id
_entity.type
_entity.pdbx_description
1 polymer ?
#
loop_
_entity_poly.entity_id
_entity_poly.type
_entity_poly.pdbx_seq_one_letter_code
_entity_poly.pdbx_strand_id
1 'polypeptide(L)' 'RLEFDTEVDSMTDASLGEDADLTENSAILKDEDRCIRCALCAIRCPVDAISMERVTFSTNWSSL' A
#
# COMPACT_ATOMS: atom_id res chain seq x y z
N ARG A 1 1.02 8.91 14.50
CA ARG A 1 1.98 7.79 14.71
C ARG A 1 1.15 6.54 14.52
N LEU A 2 1.37 5.81 13.42
CA LEU A 2 0.69 4.54 13.19
C LEU A 2 0.92 3.70 14.44
N GLU A 3 -0.15 3.20 15.04
CA GLU A 3 -0.04 2.32 16.18
C GLU A 3 0.78 1.12 15.71
N PHE A 4 1.77 0.73 16.51
CA PHE A 4 2.69 -0.35 16.14
C PHE A 4 1.87 -1.62 16.03
N ASP A 5 1.45 -1.97 14.82
CA ASP A 5 0.81 -3.22 14.51
C ASP A 5 1.85 -4.32 14.69
N THR A 6 1.87 -4.95 15.87
CA THR A 6 2.65 -6.14 16.22
C THR A 6 2.61 -7.21 15.13
N GLU A 7 1.52 -7.24 14.36
CA GLU A 7 1.34 -8.11 13.20
C GLU A 7 2.41 -7.87 12.12
N VAL A 8 2.71 -6.61 11.79
CA VAL A 8 3.69 -6.27 10.74
C VAL A 8 5.11 -6.62 11.16
N ASP A 9 5.49 -6.35 12.41
CA ASP A 9 6.77 -6.79 12.96
C ASP A 9 6.91 -8.31 12.86
N SER A 10 5.90 -9.06 13.31
CA SER A 10 5.92 -10.52 13.25
C SER A 10 6.02 -11.08 11.83
N MET A 11 5.38 -10.43 10.85
CA MET A 11 5.49 -10.79 9.43
C MET A 11 6.88 -10.51 8.88
N THR A 12 7.51 -9.41 9.33
CA THR A 12 8.87 -9.03 8.93
C THR A 12 9.86 -10.06 9.45
N ASP A 13 9.78 -10.42 10.73
CA ASP A 13 10.62 -11.45 11.34
C ASP A 13 10.46 -12.81 10.66
N ALA A 14 9.23 -13.21 10.37
CA ALA A 14 8.95 -14.48 9.69
C ALA A 14 9.48 -14.52 8.25
N SER A 15 9.52 -13.37 7.56
CA SER A 15 9.89 -13.30 6.15
C SER A 15 11.39 -13.04 5.92
N LEU A 16 12.00 -12.21 6.78
CA LEU A 16 13.38 -11.73 6.61
C LEU A 16 14.33 -12.25 7.70
N GLY A 17 13.79 -12.78 8.81
CA GLY A 17 14.53 -13.20 9.99
C GLY A 17 14.60 -12.10 11.06
N GLU A 18 14.75 -12.54 12.31
CA GLU A 18 14.76 -11.67 13.51
C GLU A 18 15.96 -10.67 13.50
N ASP A 19 17.00 -10.96 12.72
CA ASP A 19 18.23 -10.15 12.59
C ASP A 19 18.34 -9.39 11.25
N ALA A 20 17.23 -9.20 10.53
CA ALA A 20 17.25 -8.53 9.23
C ALA A 20 17.70 -7.05 9.34
N ASP A 21 18.66 -6.63 8.51
CA ASP A 21 19.05 -5.22 8.41
C ASP A 21 18.01 -4.44 7.56
N LEU A 22 17.25 -3.56 8.22
CA LEU A 22 16.16 -2.79 7.60
C LEU A 22 16.58 -1.39 7.13
N THR A 23 17.88 -1.12 7.01
CA THR A 23 18.37 0.25 6.74
C THR A 23 18.36 0.60 5.26
N GLU A 24 18.52 -0.40 4.38
CA GLU A 24 18.66 -0.22 2.93
C GLU A 24 17.31 -0.21 2.20
N ASN A 25 16.22 -0.64 2.86
CA ASN A 25 14.92 -0.81 2.22
C ASN A 25 13.80 -0.16 3.03
N SER A 26 12.71 0.19 2.35
CA SER A 26 11.52 0.75 2.97
C SER A 26 10.27 0.10 2.41
N ALA A 27 9.33 -0.26 3.27
CA ALA A 27 8.01 -0.73 2.88
C ALA A 27 6.95 0.36 3.11
N ILE A 28 5.91 0.37 2.27
CA ILE A 28 4.72 1.18 2.45
C ILE A 28 3.56 0.22 2.71
N LEU A 29 2.93 0.34 3.87
CA LEU A 29 1.68 -0.36 4.17
C LEU A 29 0.49 0.51 3.78
N LYS A 30 -0.37 0.00 2.90
CA LYS A 30 -1.58 0.70 2.43
C LYS A 30 -2.79 0.22 3.24
N ASP A 31 -3.19 1.03 4.21
CA ASP A 31 -4.46 0.88 4.92
C ASP A 31 -5.58 1.51 4.09
N GLU A 32 -6.52 0.69 3.59
CA GLU A 32 -7.62 1.15 2.74
C GLU A 32 -8.64 2.03 3.47
N ASP A 33 -8.85 1.82 4.77
CA ASP A 33 -9.81 2.58 5.56
C ASP A 33 -9.31 4.00 5.83
N ARG A 34 -7.98 4.18 5.87
CA ARG A 34 -7.33 5.48 6.07
C ARG A 34 -6.88 6.16 4.78
N CYS A 35 -6.80 5.42 3.67
CA CYS A 35 -6.30 5.92 2.40
C CYS A 35 -7.26 6.93 1.78
N ILE A 36 -6.88 8.22 1.81
CA ILE A 36 -7.62 9.30 1.14
C ILE A 36 -7.34 9.39 -0.37
N ARG A 37 -6.60 8.42 -0.93
CA ARG A 37 -6.26 8.32 -2.36
C ARG A 37 -5.55 9.57 -2.92
N CYS A 38 -4.54 10.07 -2.20
CA CYS A 38 -3.77 11.27 -2.59
C CYS A 38 -2.60 11.01 -3.57
N ALA A 39 -2.37 9.77 -3.98
CA ALA A 39 -1.28 9.33 -4.87
C ALA A 39 0.17 9.49 -4.37
N LEU A 40 0.41 10.01 -3.16
CA LEU A 40 1.79 10.24 -2.67
C LEU A 40 2.61 8.94 -2.53
N CYS A 41 1.97 7.82 -2.18
CA CYS A 41 2.65 6.52 -2.12
C CYS A 41 3.15 6.05 -3.49
N ALA A 42 2.35 6.26 -4.55
CA ALA A 42 2.75 5.94 -5.92
C ALA A 42 3.93 6.80 -6.37
N ILE A 43 3.89 8.12 -6.10
CA ILE A 43 4.97 9.05 -6.47
C ILE A 43 6.29 8.73 -5.74
N ARG A 44 6.21 8.27 -4.49
CA ARG A 44 7.42 7.99 -3.68
C ARG A 44 8.03 6.62 -3.97
N CYS A 45 7.29 5.70 -4.59
CA CYS A 45 7.77 4.34 -4.81
C CYS A 45 8.84 4.34 -5.92
N PRO A 46 10.10 3.95 -5.62
CA PRO A 46 11.17 4.00 -6.62
C PRO A 46 11.08 2.89 -7.68
N VAL A 47 10.21 1.91 -7.48
CA VAL A 47 10.05 0.72 -8.32
C VAL A 47 8.63 0.58 -8.88
N ASP A 48 7.81 1.63 -8.77
CA ASP A 48 6.45 1.67 -9.30
C ASP A 48 5.55 0.50 -8.84
N ALA A 49 5.76 -0.03 -7.63
CA ALA A 49 4.98 -1.14 -7.07
C ALA A 49 3.52 -0.77 -6.75
N ILE A 50 3.20 0.53 -6.67
CA ILE A 50 1.85 1.05 -6.39
C ILE A 50 1.50 2.06 -7.48
N SER A 51 0.35 1.88 -8.12
CA SER A 51 -0.20 2.81 -9.12
C SER A 51 -1.48 3.49 -8.65
N MET A 52 -1.85 4.59 -9.31
CA MET A 52 -3.15 5.25 -9.13
C MET A 52 -3.73 5.61 -10.48
N GLU A 53 -4.90 5.04 -10.79
CA GLU A 53 -5.55 5.19 -12.08
C GLU A 53 -6.96 5.78 -11.92
N ARG A 54 -7.35 6.60 -12.90
CA ARG A 54 -8.70 7.16 -12.97
C ARG A 54 -9.53 6.35 -13.95
N VAL A 55 -10.43 5.53 -13.43
CA VAL A 55 -11.40 4.78 -14.24
C VAL A 55 -12.72 5.54 -14.33
N THR A 56 -13.26 5.64 -15.54
CA THR A 56 -14.60 6.19 -15.80
C THR A 56 -15.43 5.07 -16.42
N PHE A 57 -16.60 4.79 -15.85
CA PHE A 57 -17.55 3.83 -16.40
C PHE A 57 -18.85 4.54 -16.77
N SER A 58 -19.47 4.13 -17.88
CA SER A 58 -20.79 4.61 -18.31
C SER A 58 -21.73 3.42 -18.41
N THR A 59 -22.87 3.51 -17.72
CA THR A 59 -23.90 2.47 -17.77
C THR A 59 -25.02 2.94 -18.70
N ASN A 60 -25.25 2.21 -19.80
CA ASN A 60 -26.39 2.49 -20.67
C ASN A 60 -27.60 1.68 -20.18
N TRP A 61 -28.58 2.37 -19.60
CA TRP A 61 -29.84 1.75 -19.22
C TRP A 61 -30.72 1.60 -20.46
N SER A 62 -31.03 0.37 -20.85
CA SER A 62 -32.05 0.07 -21.85
C SER A 62 -33.30 -0.44 -21.14
N SER A 63 -34.34 0.39 -21.07
CA SER A 63 -35.68 -0.10 -20.74
C SER A 63 -36.26 -0.81 -21.96
N LEU A 64 -36.73 -2.04 -21.76
CA LEU A 64 -37.59 -2.77 -22.71
C LEU A 64 -38.96 -2.10 -22.83
#